data_AF-K1RHJ0-F1
#
_entry.id   AF-K1RHJ0-F1
#
_cell.length_a   1.000
_cell.length_b   1.000
_cell.length_c   1.000
_cell.angle_alpha   90.00
_cell.angle_beta   90.00
_cell.angle_gamma   90.00
#
_symmetry.space_group_name_H-M   'P 1'
#
loop_
_entity.id
_entity.type
_entity.pdbx_description
1 polymer ?
#
loop_
_entity_poly.entity_id
_entity_poly.type
_entity_poly.pdbx_seq_one_letter_code
_entity_poly.pdbx_strand_id
1 'polypeptide(L)'
;MRGIYTPVTDIRRKVFTEVARMSYESNEMADYAKEIRDLPFKIMPGEDSSLRSSIFLERAIVSERIRLAMGLSLRPVTESVSATEDLEHSVIADKYYEPPLINVIKFACNKCPEKIIKVTSMCQGCLAHPCQEVCPKKAISFRNGRSHIDQDLCIKCGRCVTTCPYNAIVKVERPCAKACGVGAIRSDEHGRADIDYNKCVSCGMCLVNCPFGAIVDKGQIFQLIQSIKRGDEVIAIVAPAFVNQFPNMTPAKLREAMKRLGFANTAEVAIGADLCTIDEAHDFLEEVPSKHPFMGTSCCPAWSVMAKKNFPKFADCISMAMTPMVLTARLLKQDHPAARICFVGPCAAKKLEASRHSVRSEVDFVLTFEELMGMFEAKQINFDDLPDDPNDNFNNASADGRGFAVSGGVAQAVVNVIKKEDPTREVKVVSAQGLAECKKMMQLAA
;
A
#
# COMPACT_ATOMS: atom_id res chain seq x y z
N MET A 1 3.85 -9.63 -7.14
CA MET A 1 5.14 -9.73 -6.44
C MET A 1 5.02 -9.79 -4.91
N ARG A 2 3.84 -9.56 -4.30
CA ARG A 2 3.67 -9.80 -2.85
C ARG A 2 4.02 -11.24 -2.49
N GLY A 3 4.72 -11.42 -1.37
CA GLY A 3 5.12 -12.73 -0.85
C GLY A 3 6.38 -13.34 -1.49
N ILE A 4 7.05 -12.62 -2.42
CA ILE A 4 8.30 -13.08 -3.03
C ILE A 4 9.44 -12.20 -2.52
N TYR A 5 10.46 -12.81 -1.92
CA TYR A 5 11.68 -12.11 -1.55
C TYR A 5 12.47 -11.77 -2.81
N THR A 6 12.73 -10.47 -3.03
CA THR A 6 13.44 -9.95 -4.21
C THR A 6 14.50 -8.93 -3.77
N PRO A 7 15.48 -8.59 -4.63
CA PRO A 7 16.42 -7.51 -4.34
C PRO A 7 15.73 -6.15 -4.04
N VAL A 8 14.55 -5.91 -4.61
CA VAL A 8 13.77 -4.70 -4.32
C VAL A 8 13.26 -4.70 -2.87
N THR A 9 12.75 -5.83 -2.38
CA THR A 9 12.29 -5.94 -0.99
C THR A 9 13.45 -5.91 -0.01
N ASP A 10 14.59 -6.53 -0.36
CA ASP A 10 15.82 -6.50 0.46
C ASP A 10 16.31 -5.07 0.69
N ILE A 11 16.45 -4.26 -0.36
CA ILE A 11 16.88 -2.87 -0.20
C ILE A 11 15.84 -2.05 0.59
N ARG A 12 14.54 -2.25 0.36
CA ARG A 12 13.51 -1.53 1.13
C ARG A 12 13.61 -1.84 2.62
N ARG A 13 13.79 -3.11 3.00
CA ARG A 13 14.01 -3.51 4.39
C ARG A 13 15.26 -2.85 4.96
N LYS A 14 16.41 -2.95 4.28
CA LYS A 14 17.65 -2.27 4.70
C LYS A 14 17.46 -0.77 4.92
N VAL A 15 16.76 -0.08 4.02
CA VAL A 15 16.45 1.35 4.21
C VAL A 15 15.63 1.59 5.47
N PHE A 16 14.53 0.84 5.68
CA PHE A 16 13.72 0.99 6.88
C PHE A 16 14.48 0.66 8.16
N THR A 17 15.29 -0.40 8.14
CA THR A 17 16.15 -0.84 9.24
C THR A 17 17.17 0.23 9.61
N GLU A 18 17.87 0.78 8.64
CA GLU A 18 18.90 1.80 8.90
C GLU A 18 18.29 3.15 9.31
N VAL A 19 17.14 3.54 8.75
CA VAL A 19 16.42 4.75 9.18
C VAL A 19 15.91 4.59 10.62
N ALA A 20 15.35 3.42 10.97
CA ALA A 20 14.92 3.14 12.34
C ALA A 20 16.12 3.13 13.30
N ARG A 21 17.22 2.48 12.92
CA ARG A 21 18.44 2.39 13.73
C ARG A 21 19.02 3.78 14.02
N MET A 22 19.22 4.59 12.98
CA MET A 22 19.65 5.99 13.12
C MET A 22 18.71 6.75 14.07
N SER A 23 17.39 6.61 13.92
CA SER A 23 16.45 7.31 14.81
C SER A 23 16.55 6.87 16.27
N TYR A 24 16.84 5.59 16.54
CA TYR A 24 17.01 5.07 17.89
C TYR A 24 18.36 5.47 18.52
N GLU A 25 19.44 5.48 17.74
CA GLU A 25 20.81 5.60 18.25
C GLU A 25 21.29 7.07 18.38
N SER A 26 21.02 7.94 17.41
CA SER A 26 21.49 9.34 17.44
C SER A 26 20.49 10.26 18.13
N ASN A 27 20.97 11.32 18.78
CA ASN A 27 20.15 12.28 19.55
C ASN A 27 20.27 13.73 19.09
N GLU A 28 21.25 14.06 18.25
CA GLU A 28 21.50 15.43 17.79
C GLU A 28 21.25 15.59 16.29
N MET A 29 20.81 16.79 15.89
CA MET A 29 20.55 17.11 14.47
C MET A 29 21.81 16.96 13.59
N ALA A 30 22.98 17.30 14.13
CA ALA A 30 24.25 17.17 13.43
C ALA A 30 24.59 15.70 13.11
N ASP A 31 24.26 14.78 14.02
CA ASP A 31 24.46 13.34 13.84
C ASP A 31 23.55 12.82 12.74
N TYR A 32 22.27 13.19 12.74
CA TYR A 32 21.34 12.81 11.68
C TYR A 32 21.79 13.31 10.31
N ALA A 33 22.25 14.57 10.22
CA ALA A 33 22.74 15.12 8.96
C ALA A 33 23.97 14.37 8.42
N LYS A 34 24.86 13.91 9.31
CA LYS A 34 26.01 13.09 8.94
C LYS A 34 25.57 11.69 8.51
N GLU A 35 24.78 11.00 9.33
CA GLU A 35 24.35 9.63 9.07
C GLU A 35 23.54 9.53 7.76
N ILE A 36 22.63 10.47 7.47
CA ILE A 36 21.87 10.47 6.21
C ILE A 36 22.79 10.52 4.97
N ARG A 37 23.96 11.17 5.08
CA ARG A 37 24.95 11.19 3.99
C ARG A 37 25.69 9.86 3.86
N ASP A 38 25.94 9.19 4.98
CA ASP A 38 26.75 7.98 5.04
C ASP A 38 25.92 6.70 4.80
N LEU A 39 24.63 6.70 5.15
CA LEU A 39 23.72 5.57 5.03
C LEU A 39 23.64 4.96 3.62
N PRO A 40 23.61 5.72 2.52
CA PRO A 40 23.67 5.14 1.17
C PRO A 40 24.90 4.25 0.94
N PHE A 41 26.04 4.59 1.53
CA PHE A 41 27.28 3.80 1.43
C PHE A 41 27.24 2.56 2.32
N LYS A 42 26.58 2.65 3.49
CA LYS A 42 26.36 1.50 4.38
C LYS A 42 25.38 0.48 3.77
N ILE A 43 24.30 0.95 3.17
CA ILE A 43 23.27 0.10 2.54
C ILE A 43 23.79 -0.53 1.24
N MET A 44 24.58 0.23 0.46
CA MET A 44 25.21 -0.21 -0.78
C MET A 44 26.74 -0.11 -0.67
N PRO A 45 27.38 -1.05 0.06
CA PRO A 45 28.83 -1.07 0.24
C PRO A 45 29.56 -1.53 -1.02
N GLY A 46 30.87 -1.28 -1.07
CA GLY A 46 31.73 -1.70 -2.17
C GLY A 46 31.73 -0.75 -3.38
N GLU A 47 32.34 -1.22 -4.47
CA GLU A 47 32.54 -0.45 -5.70
C GLU A 47 31.73 -0.99 -6.90
N ASP A 48 31.37 -2.28 -6.87
CA ASP A 48 30.65 -2.94 -7.95
C ASP A 48 29.15 -2.65 -7.91
N SER A 49 28.57 -2.36 -9.08
CA SER A 49 27.12 -2.26 -9.24
C SER A 49 26.49 -3.65 -9.26
N SER A 50 25.71 -3.97 -8.24
CA SER A 50 25.11 -5.32 -8.11
C SER A 50 23.73 -5.44 -8.77
N LEU A 51 23.00 -4.33 -8.96
CA LEU A 51 21.59 -4.37 -9.36
C LEU A 51 21.22 -3.46 -10.54
N ARG A 52 22.03 -2.43 -10.82
CA ARG A 52 21.84 -1.43 -11.89
C ARG A 52 23.17 -1.15 -12.60
N SER A 53 23.13 -0.22 -13.55
CA SER A 53 24.27 0.15 -14.37
C SER A 53 25.39 0.91 -13.64
N SER A 54 25.16 1.37 -12.41
CA SER A 54 26.13 2.17 -11.65
C SER A 54 25.82 2.20 -10.15
N ILE A 55 26.85 2.02 -9.33
CA ILE A 55 26.77 2.15 -7.86
C ILE A 55 26.37 3.56 -7.42
N PHE A 56 26.79 4.59 -8.16
CA PHE A 56 26.41 5.98 -7.89
C PHE A 56 24.91 6.20 -8.06
N LEU A 57 24.34 5.62 -9.12
CA LEU A 57 22.89 5.66 -9.34
C LEU A 57 22.15 4.93 -8.23
N GLU A 58 22.65 3.78 -7.78
CA GLU A 58 22.05 3.03 -6.68
C GLU A 58 22.05 3.83 -5.37
N ARG A 59 23.19 4.43 -5.00
CA ARG A 59 23.31 5.29 -3.81
C ARG A 59 22.40 6.52 -3.88
N ALA A 60 22.28 7.15 -5.05
CA ALA A 60 21.35 8.25 -5.24
C ALA A 60 19.88 7.82 -5.04
N ILE A 61 19.50 6.63 -5.54
CA ILE A 61 18.14 6.08 -5.33
C ILE A 61 17.93 5.77 -3.85
N VAL A 62 18.91 5.19 -3.17
CA VAL A 62 18.85 4.90 -1.74
C VAL A 62 18.70 6.19 -0.92
N SER A 63 19.41 7.25 -1.28
CA SER A 63 19.27 8.57 -0.64
C SER A 63 17.82 9.10 -0.72
N GLU A 64 17.16 9.02 -1.87
CA GLU A 64 15.73 9.40 -1.98
C GLU A 64 14.79 8.47 -1.19
N ARG A 65 15.14 7.18 -1.09
CA ARG A 65 14.36 6.23 -0.28
C ARG A 65 14.47 6.53 1.21
N ILE A 66 15.66 6.90 1.69
CA ILE A 66 15.88 7.35 3.07
C ILE A 66 15.02 8.58 3.36
N ARG A 67 15.07 9.59 2.47
CA ARG A 67 14.22 10.79 2.59
C ARG A 67 12.74 10.44 2.71
N LEU A 68 12.22 9.62 1.79
CA LEU A 68 10.82 9.19 1.84
C LEU A 68 10.50 8.38 3.10
N ALA A 69 11.36 7.47 3.54
CA ALA A 69 11.18 6.69 4.78
C ALA A 69 11.13 7.58 6.03
N MET A 70 11.83 8.71 6.01
CA MET A 70 11.78 9.76 7.03
C MET A 70 10.61 10.74 6.85
N GLY A 71 9.71 10.52 5.88
CA GLY A 71 8.56 11.38 5.62
C GLY A 71 8.85 12.65 4.80
N LEU A 72 10.08 12.84 4.32
CA LEU A 72 10.48 13.98 3.49
C LEU A 72 10.01 13.83 2.04
N SER A 73 9.93 14.96 1.33
CA SER A 73 9.63 14.99 -0.10
C SER A 73 10.87 14.66 -0.95
N LEU A 74 10.63 14.13 -2.16
CA LEU A 74 11.67 13.92 -3.15
C LEU A 74 12.31 15.24 -3.56
N ARG A 75 13.60 15.20 -3.86
CA ARG A 75 14.31 16.38 -4.36
C ARG A 75 14.06 16.59 -5.87
N PRO A 76 14.03 17.84 -6.36
CA PRO A 76 14.03 18.11 -7.79
C PRO A 76 15.26 17.48 -8.43
N VAL A 77 15.09 16.83 -9.59
CA VAL A 77 16.21 16.19 -10.31
C VAL A 77 17.09 17.24 -11.01
N THR A 78 16.56 18.44 -11.23
CA THR A 78 17.20 19.53 -11.96
C THR A 78 18.03 20.46 -11.09
N GLU A 79 18.00 20.29 -9.77
CA GLU A 79 18.60 21.21 -8.80
C GLU A 79 19.54 20.47 -7.85
N SER A 80 20.62 21.14 -7.42
CA SER A 80 21.54 20.60 -6.42
C SER A 80 21.00 20.89 -5.02
N VAL A 81 20.18 19.98 -4.51
CA VAL A 81 19.55 20.07 -3.19
C VAL A 81 20.24 19.08 -2.24
N SER A 82 20.58 19.51 -1.03
CA SER A 82 21.20 18.63 -0.02
C SER A 82 20.29 17.46 0.34
N ALA A 83 20.87 16.29 0.61
CA ALA A 83 20.10 15.13 1.10
C ALA A 83 19.43 15.41 2.47
N THR A 84 20.00 16.34 3.23
CA THR A 84 19.54 16.77 4.56
C THR A 84 18.61 17.98 4.52
N GLU A 85 18.24 18.47 3.34
CA GLU A 85 17.28 19.57 3.24
C GLU A 85 15.93 19.17 3.83
N ASP A 86 15.30 20.09 4.56
CA ASP A 86 14.07 19.90 5.35
C ASP A 86 14.18 18.89 6.51
N LEU A 87 15.39 18.49 6.91
CA LEU A 87 15.57 17.52 7.99
C LEU A 87 14.90 17.95 9.30
N GLU A 88 14.94 19.26 9.61
CA GLU A 88 14.26 19.84 10.78
C GLU A 88 12.79 19.47 10.82
N HIS A 89 12.13 19.43 9.66
CA HIS A 89 10.72 19.05 9.59
C HIS A 89 10.50 17.57 9.93
N SER A 90 11.45 16.68 9.65
CA SER A 90 11.31 15.26 9.99
C SER A 90 11.52 14.96 11.47
N VAL A 91 12.30 15.76 12.20
CA VAL A 91 12.57 15.57 13.63
C VAL A 91 11.36 15.93 14.50
N ILE A 92 10.36 16.61 13.95
CA ILE A 92 9.13 16.96 14.66
C ILE A 92 8.22 15.72 14.75
N ALA A 93 7.98 15.24 15.97
CA ALA A 93 7.10 14.11 16.25
C ALA A 93 5.64 14.34 15.83
N ASP A 94 5.21 15.60 15.77
CA ASP A 94 3.84 16.01 15.42
C ASP A 94 3.64 16.27 13.91
N LYS A 95 4.63 15.93 13.07
CA LYS A 95 4.53 16.19 11.62
C LYS A 95 3.52 15.26 10.94
N TYR A 96 2.57 15.90 10.26
CA TYR A 96 1.59 15.24 9.40
C TYR A 96 2.14 14.99 7.97
N TYR A 97 1.52 14.04 7.27
CA TYR A 97 1.84 13.76 5.87
C TYR A 97 1.61 14.97 4.97
N GLU A 98 2.68 15.47 4.37
CA GLU A 98 2.59 16.38 3.23
C GLU A 98 2.31 15.59 1.95
N PRO A 99 1.19 15.84 1.24
CA PRO A 99 0.94 15.24 -0.05
C PRO A 99 2.07 15.53 -1.05
N PRO A 100 2.39 14.61 -1.96
CA PRO A 100 1.75 13.31 -2.17
C PRO A 100 2.36 12.17 -1.31
N LEU A 101 1.52 11.20 -0.93
CA LEU A 101 1.96 10.02 -0.18
C LEU A 101 2.77 9.04 -1.06
N ILE A 102 2.28 8.72 -2.26
CA ILE A 102 2.94 7.81 -3.20
C ILE A 102 3.77 8.61 -4.18
N ASN A 103 5.05 8.31 -4.29
CA ASN A 103 6.04 9.08 -5.03
C ASN A 103 6.74 8.21 -6.06
N VAL A 104 7.19 8.81 -7.17
CA VAL A 104 8.02 8.15 -8.18
C VAL A 104 9.42 8.76 -8.16
N ILE A 105 10.42 7.98 -7.76
CA ILE A 105 11.83 8.36 -7.93
C ILE A 105 12.14 8.29 -9.43
N LYS A 106 12.08 9.44 -10.11
CA LYS A 106 12.08 9.53 -11.57
C LYS A 106 13.30 8.84 -12.20
N PHE A 107 14.49 9.03 -11.64
CA PHE A 107 15.73 8.40 -12.12
C PHE A 107 15.88 6.92 -11.72
N ALA A 108 15.03 6.40 -10.82
CA ALA A 108 14.93 4.96 -10.57
C ALA A 108 14.02 4.25 -11.59
N CYS A 109 13.17 4.99 -12.29
CA CYS A 109 12.17 4.42 -13.21
C CYS A 109 12.83 3.86 -14.49
N ASN A 110 12.51 2.61 -14.83
CA ASN A 110 13.01 1.94 -16.03
C ASN A 110 12.36 2.41 -17.35
N LYS A 111 11.44 3.38 -17.31
CA LYS A 111 10.74 3.87 -18.51
C LYS A 111 10.04 2.76 -19.30
N CYS A 112 9.42 1.80 -18.59
CA CYS A 112 8.71 0.70 -19.23
C CYS A 112 7.67 1.25 -20.21
N PRO A 113 7.53 0.66 -21.41
CA PRO A 113 6.62 1.18 -22.42
C PRO A 113 5.18 1.16 -21.90
N GLU A 114 4.39 2.11 -22.41
CA GLU A 114 2.96 2.06 -22.23
C GLU A 114 2.36 0.83 -22.90
N LYS A 115 1.05 0.61 -22.69
CA LYS A 115 0.32 -0.50 -23.29
C LYS A 115 0.56 -0.51 -24.80
N ILE A 116 1.21 -1.56 -25.30
CA ILE A 116 1.57 -1.75 -26.71
C ILE A 116 1.40 -3.23 -27.08
N ILE A 117 1.01 -3.51 -28.31
CA ILE A 117 1.01 -4.87 -28.86
C ILE A 117 2.09 -4.94 -29.93
N LYS A 118 3.09 -5.79 -29.74
CA LYS A 118 4.21 -5.92 -30.68
C LYS A 118 4.39 -7.37 -31.11
N VAL A 119 4.86 -7.56 -32.33
CA VAL A 119 5.29 -8.85 -32.86
C VAL A 119 6.76 -9.06 -32.50
N THR A 120 7.10 -10.24 -32.00
CA THR A 120 8.46 -10.62 -31.61
C THR A 120 9.15 -11.37 -32.75
N SER A 121 10.44 -11.67 -32.57
CA SER A 121 11.22 -12.52 -33.46
C SER A 121 10.69 -13.97 -33.54
N MET A 122 9.80 -14.38 -32.64
CA MET A 122 9.20 -15.72 -32.62
C MET A 122 8.11 -15.92 -33.69
N CYS A 123 7.74 -14.88 -34.43
CA CYS A 123 6.72 -14.97 -35.47
C CYS A 123 7.16 -15.92 -36.59
N GLN A 124 6.33 -16.93 -36.88
CA GLN A 124 6.57 -17.95 -37.90
C GLN A 124 5.95 -17.62 -39.26
N GLY A 125 5.29 -16.48 -39.40
CA GLY A 125 4.68 -16.08 -40.67
C GLY A 125 3.64 -17.07 -41.21
N CYS A 126 2.78 -17.61 -40.33
CA CYS A 126 1.87 -18.69 -40.67
C CYS A 126 0.93 -18.31 -41.83
N LEU A 127 0.80 -19.16 -42.85
CA LEU A 127 -0.09 -18.92 -44.00
C LEU A 127 -1.55 -18.61 -43.61
N ALA A 128 -2.03 -19.16 -42.49
CA ALA A 128 -3.39 -18.94 -42.00
C ALA A 128 -3.64 -17.52 -41.44
N HIS A 129 -2.58 -16.75 -41.12
CA HIS A 129 -2.64 -15.39 -40.57
C HIS A 129 -3.76 -15.13 -39.54
N PRO A 130 -3.99 -15.99 -38.52
CA PRO A 130 -5.14 -15.84 -37.62
C PRO A 130 -5.14 -14.50 -36.88
N CYS A 131 -3.95 -13.96 -36.57
CA CYS A 131 -3.80 -12.65 -35.95
C CYS A 131 -4.37 -11.50 -36.79
N GLN A 132 -4.26 -11.58 -38.12
CA GLN A 132 -4.80 -10.59 -39.05
C GLN A 132 -6.32 -10.69 -39.13
N GLU A 133 -6.85 -11.91 -39.26
CA GLU A 133 -8.28 -12.17 -39.38
C GLU A 133 -9.08 -11.73 -38.16
N VAL A 134 -8.54 -11.92 -36.95
CA VAL A 134 -9.24 -11.51 -35.72
C VAL A 134 -9.14 -10.01 -35.42
N CYS A 135 -8.36 -9.24 -36.19
CA CYS A 135 -8.08 -7.84 -35.88
C CYS A 135 -9.25 -6.92 -36.33
N PRO A 136 -10.03 -6.35 -35.39
CA PRO A 136 -11.22 -5.57 -35.73
C PRO A 136 -10.91 -4.24 -36.41
N LYS A 137 -9.66 -3.76 -36.30
CA LYS A 137 -9.20 -2.50 -36.89
C LYS A 137 -8.31 -2.70 -38.11
N LYS A 138 -8.15 -3.96 -38.57
CA LYS A 138 -7.25 -4.32 -39.69
C LYS A 138 -5.84 -3.73 -39.53
N ALA A 139 -5.37 -3.64 -38.28
CA ALA A 139 -4.09 -3.03 -37.92
C ALA A 139 -2.88 -3.95 -38.20
N ILE A 140 -3.11 -5.18 -38.68
CA ILE A 140 -2.04 -6.16 -38.90
C ILE A 140 -1.87 -6.37 -40.40
N SER A 141 -0.62 -6.29 -40.86
CA SER A 141 -0.22 -6.58 -42.24
C SER A 141 0.91 -7.60 -42.26
N PHE A 142 1.12 -8.25 -43.40
CA PHE A 142 2.22 -9.18 -43.59
C PHE A 142 3.36 -8.48 -44.36
N ARG A 143 4.57 -8.47 -43.79
CA ARG A 143 5.77 -7.87 -44.40
C ARG A 143 6.98 -8.75 -44.09
N ASN A 144 7.78 -9.07 -45.11
CA ASN A 144 9.04 -9.83 -44.96
C ASN A 144 8.87 -11.15 -44.19
N GLY A 145 7.83 -11.93 -44.50
CA GLY A 145 7.59 -13.22 -43.84
C GLY A 145 7.06 -13.13 -42.41
N ARG A 146 6.71 -11.95 -41.90
CA ARG A 146 6.21 -11.75 -40.53
C ARG A 146 5.02 -10.82 -40.48
N SER A 147 4.21 -10.97 -39.43
CA SER A 147 3.16 -10.02 -39.11
C SER A 147 3.76 -8.70 -38.60
N HIS A 148 3.20 -7.59 -39.02
CA HIS A 148 3.53 -6.23 -38.61
C HIS A 148 2.26 -5.53 -38.11
N ILE A 149 2.33 -4.91 -36.94
CA ILE A 149 1.18 -4.23 -36.32
C ILE A 149 1.39 -2.72 -36.41
N ASP A 150 0.50 -2.05 -37.12
CA ASP A 150 0.37 -0.61 -37.14
C ASP A 150 -0.18 -0.13 -35.78
N GLN A 151 0.60 0.68 -35.07
CA GLN A 151 0.24 1.13 -33.72
C GLN A 151 -0.81 2.24 -33.73
N ASP A 152 -0.96 2.97 -34.84
CA ASP A 152 -1.92 4.06 -34.96
C ASP A 152 -3.35 3.51 -35.13
N LEU A 153 -3.47 2.34 -35.79
CA LEU A 153 -4.74 1.62 -35.94
C LEU A 153 -5.07 0.70 -34.75
N CYS A 154 -4.06 0.27 -33.99
CA CYS A 154 -4.21 -0.75 -32.95
C CYS A 154 -4.89 -0.20 -31.69
N ILE A 155 -6.11 -0.66 -31.41
CA ILE A 155 -6.85 -0.36 -30.16
C ILE A 155 -6.39 -1.21 -28.95
N LYS A 156 -5.28 -1.97 -29.08
CA LYS A 156 -4.67 -2.74 -27.99
C LYS A 156 -5.63 -3.74 -27.31
N CYS A 157 -6.56 -4.32 -28.08
CA CYS A 157 -7.59 -5.24 -27.58
C CYS A 157 -7.05 -6.62 -27.18
N GLY A 158 -5.91 -7.04 -27.75
CA GLY A 158 -5.25 -8.31 -27.39
C GLY A 158 -5.76 -9.55 -28.13
N ARG A 159 -6.77 -9.46 -29.01
CA ARG A 159 -7.27 -10.62 -29.77
C ARG A 159 -6.17 -11.36 -30.55
N CYS A 160 -5.29 -10.61 -31.21
CA CYS A 160 -4.14 -11.14 -31.93
C CYS A 160 -3.12 -11.84 -31.03
N VAL A 161 -3.02 -11.44 -29.76
CA VAL A 161 -2.15 -12.10 -28.77
C VAL A 161 -2.73 -13.46 -28.41
N THR A 162 -4.02 -13.50 -28.06
CA THR A 162 -4.71 -14.73 -27.67
C THR A 162 -4.78 -15.76 -28.80
N THR A 163 -4.95 -15.33 -30.05
CA THR A 163 -5.08 -16.27 -31.18
C THR A 163 -3.74 -16.79 -31.71
N CYS A 164 -2.61 -16.16 -31.35
CA CYS A 164 -1.32 -16.52 -31.92
C CYS A 164 -0.84 -17.87 -31.35
N PRO A 165 -0.77 -18.95 -32.15
CA PRO A 165 -0.42 -20.28 -31.62
C PRO A 165 1.04 -20.36 -31.15
N TYR A 166 1.91 -19.46 -31.63
CA TYR A 166 3.33 -19.40 -31.30
C TYR A 166 3.66 -18.41 -30.18
N ASN A 167 2.66 -17.74 -29.58
CA ASN A 167 2.88 -16.66 -28.61
C ASN A 167 3.83 -15.55 -29.11
N ALA A 168 3.87 -15.36 -30.43
CA ALA A 168 4.79 -14.44 -31.09
C ALA A 168 4.33 -12.98 -31.05
N ILE A 169 3.11 -12.72 -30.61
CA ILE A 169 2.58 -11.38 -30.44
C ILE A 169 2.41 -11.17 -28.95
N VAL A 170 3.10 -10.15 -28.41
CA VAL A 170 3.11 -9.87 -26.98
C VAL A 170 2.42 -8.54 -26.70
N LYS A 171 1.55 -8.54 -25.69
CA LYS A 171 1.01 -7.34 -25.08
C LYS A 171 1.95 -6.92 -23.96
N VAL A 172 2.67 -5.81 -24.16
CA VAL A 172 3.52 -5.21 -23.14
C VAL A 172 2.78 -4.04 -22.53
N GLU A 173 2.81 -3.95 -21.20
CA GLU A 173 2.19 -2.86 -20.46
C GLU A 173 3.01 -2.64 -19.20
N ARG A 174 3.30 -1.37 -18.87
CA ARG A 174 4.06 -1.05 -17.66
C ARG A 174 3.37 -1.62 -16.41
N PRO A 175 4.09 -2.38 -15.56
CA PRO A 175 3.48 -3.06 -14.41
C PRO A 175 2.71 -2.13 -13.46
N CYS A 176 3.22 -0.92 -13.22
CA CYS A 176 2.59 0.05 -12.34
C CYS A 176 1.25 0.59 -12.88
N ALA A 177 1.11 0.82 -14.19
CA ALA A 177 -0.16 1.24 -14.77
C ALA A 177 -1.15 0.08 -14.84
N LYS A 178 -0.69 -1.12 -15.22
CA LYS A 178 -1.51 -2.35 -15.21
C LYS A 178 -2.12 -2.62 -13.82
N ALA A 179 -1.36 -2.37 -12.76
CA ALA A 179 -1.81 -2.56 -11.38
C ALA A 179 -2.71 -1.42 -10.85
N CYS A 180 -2.82 -0.30 -11.56
CA CYS A 180 -3.57 0.87 -11.11
C CYS A 180 -5.05 0.75 -11.49
N GLY A 181 -5.90 0.28 -10.57
CA GLY A 181 -7.33 0.10 -10.83
C GLY A 181 -8.12 1.40 -11.10
N VAL A 182 -7.55 2.56 -10.81
CA VAL A 182 -8.14 3.88 -11.11
C VAL A 182 -7.52 4.56 -12.34
N GLY A 183 -6.52 3.95 -12.98
CA GLY A 183 -5.90 4.49 -14.19
C GLY A 183 -5.15 5.82 -13.98
N ALA A 184 -4.50 5.99 -12.82
CA ALA A 184 -3.79 7.21 -12.45
C ALA A 184 -2.31 7.26 -12.90
N ILE A 185 -1.77 6.21 -13.52
CA ILE A 185 -0.36 6.17 -13.96
C ILE A 185 -0.26 6.42 -15.46
N ARG A 186 0.51 7.42 -15.85
CA ARG A 186 0.87 7.74 -17.25
C ARG A 186 2.38 7.81 -17.43
N SER A 187 2.84 8.09 -18.65
CA SER A 187 4.23 8.45 -18.90
C SER A 187 4.44 9.95 -18.94
N ASP A 188 5.56 10.43 -18.41
CA ASP A 188 6.03 11.80 -18.65
C ASP A 188 6.71 11.92 -20.02
N GLU A 189 7.14 13.14 -20.37
CA GLU A 189 7.84 13.45 -21.64
C GLU A 189 9.11 12.61 -21.88
N HIS A 190 9.70 12.05 -20.81
CA HIS A 190 10.88 11.20 -20.87
C HIS A 190 10.55 9.70 -20.78
N GLY A 191 9.27 9.33 -20.86
CA GLY A 191 8.79 7.95 -20.77
C GLY A 191 8.77 7.37 -19.36
N ARG A 192 9.07 8.14 -18.30
CA ARG A 192 9.08 7.68 -16.91
C ARG A 192 7.67 7.61 -16.35
N ALA A 193 7.47 6.90 -15.23
CA ALA A 193 6.17 6.86 -14.57
C ALA A 193 5.80 8.22 -13.96
N ASP A 194 4.56 8.63 -14.19
CA ASP A 194 3.97 9.85 -13.65
C ASP A 194 2.59 9.54 -13.06
N ILE A 195 2.32 10.09 -11.88
CA ILE A 195 1.07 9.85 -11.13
C ILE A 195 0.17 11.06 -11.31
N ASP A 196 -1.01 10.86 -11.87
CA ASP A 196 -2.10 11.82 -11.82
C ASP A 196 -2.72 11.79 -10.41
N TYR A 197 -2.29 12.72 -9.56
CA TYR A 197 -2.77 12.83 -8.18
C TYR A 197 -4.25 13.21 -8.08
N ASN A 198 -4.85 13.75 -9.14
CA ASN A 198 -6.29 13.95 -9.19
C ASN A 198 -7.05 12.64 -9.38
N LYS A 199 -6.44 11.57 -9.89
CA LYS A 199 -7.08 10.24 -9.98
C LYS A 199 -6.62 9.27 -8.91
N CYS A 200 -5.41 9.48 -8.38
CA CYS A 200 -4.80 8.58 -7.41
C CYS A 200 -5.61 8.55 -6.10
N VAL A 201 -5.85 7.34 -5.59
CA VAL A 201 -6.44 7.10 -4.26
C VAL A 201 -5.43 6.48 -3.28
N SER A 202 -4.15 6.56 -3.62
CA SER A 202 -2.99 6.09 -2.83
C SER A 202 -3.08 4.66 -2.29
N CYS A 203 -3.68 3.74 -3.05
CA CYS A 203 -3.78 2.33 -2.66
C CYS A 203 -2.43 1.56 -2.62
N GLY A 204 -1.36 2.13 -3.17
CA GLY A 204 -0.03 1.52 -3.19
C GLY A 204 0.16 0.34 -4.15
N MET A 205 -0.83 -0.02 -4.96
CA MET A 205 -0.70 -1.17 -5.88
C MET A 205 0.38 -0.97 -6.96
N CYS A 206 0.65 0.27 -7.35
CA CYS A 206 1.74 0.61 -8.27
C CYS A 206 3.12 0.41 -7.63
N LEU A 207 3.28 0.70 -6.35
CA LEU A 207 4.49 0.45 -5.55
C LEU A 207 4.78 -1.04 -5.48
N VAL A 208 3.77 -1.83 -5.07
CA VAL A 208 3.89 -3.29 -4.91
C VAL A 208 4.25 -4.00 -6.22
N ASN A 209 3.80 -3.47 -7.36
CA ASN A 209 3.99 -4.09 -8.66
C ASN A 209 5.12 -3.45 -9.48
N CYS A 210 5.88 -2.49 -8.94
CA CYS A 210 7.04 -1.93 -9.63
C CYS A 210 8.26 -2.84 -9.46
N PRO A 211 8.70 -3.60 -10.49
CA PRO A 211 9.84 -4.52 -10.35
C PRO A 211 11.18 -3.79 -10.23
N PHE A 212 11.20 -2.47 -10.43
CA PHE A 212 12.39 -1.63 -10.32
C PHE A 212 12.47 -0.90 -8.97
N GLY A 213 11.44 -1.03 -8.11
CA GLY A 213 11.36 -0.31 -6.83
C GLY A 213 11.42 1.21 -6.98
N ALA A 214 10.89 1.75 -8.09
CA ALA A 214 10.95 3.18 -8.39
C ALA A 214 9.81 3.99 -7.76
N ILE A 215 8.76 3.31 -7.28
CA ILE A 215 7.60 3.93 -6.64
C ILE A 215 7.64 3.59 -5.16
N VAL A 216 7.57 4.59 -4.30
CA VAL A 216 7.79 4.48 -2.85
C VAL A 216 6.81 5.40 -2.13
N ASP A 217 6.29 4.99 -0.99
CA ASP A 217 5.43 5.78 -0.12
C ASP A 217 6.24 6.53 0.95
N LYS A 218 5.71 7.65 1.46
CA LYS A 218 6.30 8.33 2.62
C LYS A 218 6.09 7.51 3.89
N GLY A 219 7.15 7.35 4.68
CA GLY A 219 7.14 6.66 5.95
C GLY A 219 6.87 7.57 7.14
N GLN A 220 6.66 6.96 8.31
CA GLN A 220 6.53 7.63 9.61
C GLN A 220 7.41 7.00 10.71
N ILE A 221 8.33 6.11 10.31
CA ILE A 221 9.23 5.40 11.25
C ILE A 221 9.99 6.40 12.11
N PHE A 222 10.58 7.41 11.48
CA PHE A 222 11.44 8.37 12.16
C PHE A 222 10.63 9.20 13.19
N GLN A 223 9.51 9.78 12.78
CA GLN A 223 8.65 10.58 13.66
C GLN A 223 8.11 9.78 14.86
N LEU A 224 7.70 8.53 14.61
CA LEU A 224 7.26 7.62 15.66
C LEU A 224 8.37 7.38 16.69
N ILE A 225 9.58 7.06 16.24
CA ILE A 225 10.70 6.79 17.16
C ILE A 225 11.08 8.06 17.93
N GLN A 226 11.03 9.25 17.31
CA GLN A 226 11.22 10.51 18.03
C GLN A 226 10.18 10.71 19.13
N SER A 227 8.91 10.38 18.87
CA SER A 227 7.83 10.41 19.87
C SER A 227 8.08 9.46 21.04
N ILE A 228 8.50 8.22 20.74
CA ILE A 228 8.88 7.23 21.76
C ILE A 228 10.07 7.75 22.61
N LYS A 229 11.10 8.32 21.97
CA LYS A 229 12.29 8.84 22.67
C LYS A 229 12.01 10.09 23.49
N ARG A 230 11.04 10.92 23.06
CA ARG A 230 10.54 12.06 23.83
C ARG A 230 9.88 11.62 25.14
N GLY A 231 9.47 10.36 25.23
CA GLY A 231 8.79 9.79 26.39
C GLY A 231 7.25 9.85 26.28
N ASP A 232 6.71 10.06 25.07
CA ASP A 232 5.27 10.02 24.87
C ASP A 232 4.73 8.61 25.13
N GLU A 233 3.53 8.49 25.70
CA GLU A 233 2.82 7.23 25.78
C GLU A 233 2.30 6.84 24.39
N VAL A 234 3.04 6.00 23.67
CA VAL A 234 2.64 5.53 22.33
C VAL A 234 2.05 4.12 22.40
N ILE A 235 0.79 3.98 22.00
CA ILE A 235 0.08 2.68 21.95
C ILE A 235 -0.03 2.22 20.50
N ALA A 236 0.40 0.98 20.24
CA ALA A 236 0.27 0.38 18.92
C ALA A 236 -1.09 -0.32 18.75
N ILE A 237 -1.78 -0.06 17.65
CA ILE A 237 -2.96 -0.82 17.23
C ILE A 237 -2.63 -1.60 15.96
N VAL A 238 -2.63 -2.94 16.06
CA VAL A 238 -2.10 -3.80 15.00
C VAL A 238 -3.25 -4.47 14.24
N ALA A 239 -3.21 -4.39 12.92
CA ALA A 239 -4.21 -5.01 12.05
C ALA A 239 -4.15 -6.54 12.13
N PRO A 240 -5.30 -7.26 12.05
CA PRO A 240 -5.37 -8.72 12.26
C PRO A 240 -4.48 -9.56 11.32
N ALA A 241 -4.08 -8.98 10.18
CA ALA A 241 -3.23 -9.64 9.19
C ALA A 241 -1.81 -9.96 9.68
N PHE A 242 -1.38 -9.46 10.85
CA PHE A 242 -0.01 -9.63 11.36
C PHE A 242 0.43 -11.10 11.46
N VAL A 243 -0.50 -12.00 11.79
CA VAL A 243 -0.25 -13.45 11.94
C VAL A 243 0.31 -14.09 10.67
N ASN A 244 -0.01 -13.54 9.50
CA ASN A 244 0.48 -14.04 8.20
C ASN A 244 1.66 -13.22 7.66
N GLN A 245 2.10 -12.17 8.36
CA GLN A 245 3.21 -11.31 7.94
C GLN A 245 4.52 -11.66 8.64
N PHE A 246 4.43 -12.15 9.87
CA PHE A 246 5.57 -12.51 10.70
C PHE A 246 5.53 -14.02 10.97
N PRO A 247 6.47 -14.82 10.45
CA PRO A 247 6.54 -16.25 10.72
C PRO A 247 6.59 -16.53 12.23
N ASN A 248 5.87 -17.57 12.70
CA ASN A 248 5.81 -18.00 14.10
C ASN A 248 5.38 -16.93 15.12
N MET A 249 4.76 -15.84 14.65
CA MET A 249 4.32 -14.76 15.51
C MET A 249 2.99 -15.10 16.20
N THR A 250 3.02 -15.16 17.53
CA THR A 250 1.83 -15.23 18.36
C THR A 250 1.48 -13.83 18.89
N PRO A 251 0.23 -13.63 19.36
CA PRO A 251 -0.15 -12.38 20.00
C PRO A 251 0.73 -11.97 21.19
N ALA A 252 1.13 -12.92 22.04
CA ALA A 252 2.00 -12.67 23.19
C ALA A 252 3.40 -12.21 22.76
N LYS A 253 3.99 -12.92 21.78
CA LYS A 253 5.27 -12.54 21.18
C LYS A 253 5.21 -11.15 20.55
N LEU A 254 4.11 -10.83 19.87
CA LEU A 254 3.93 -9.50 19.29
C LEU A 254 3.94 -8.43 20.38
N ARG A 255 3.17 -8.61 21.46
CA ARG A 255 3.07 -7.64 22.56
C ARG A 255 4.44 -7.36 23.19
N GLU A 256 5.22 -8.41 23.45
CA GLU A 256 6.58 -8.29 23.99
C GLU A 256 7.54 -7.65 22.97
N ALA A 257 7.46 -8.01 21.69
CA ALA A 257 8.27 -7.39 20.64
C ALA A 257 8.01 -5.88 20.55
N MET A 258 6.74 -5.46 20.58
CA MET A 258 6.34 -4.06 20.53
C MET A 258 6.83 -3.29 21.77
N LYS A 259 6.76 -3.91 22.95
CA LYS A 259 7.35 -3.34 24.17
C LYS A 259 8.85 -3.10 24.03
N ARG A 260 9.60 -4.04 23.45
CA ARG A 260 11.05 -3.88 23.17
C ARG A 260 11.35 -2.80 22.13
N LEU A 261 10.42 -2.48 21.24
CA LEU A 261 10.51 -1.32 20.35
C LEU A 261 10.27 0.02 21.05
N GLY A 262 9.71 0.01 22.27
CA GLY A 262 9.42 1.19 23.08
C GLY A 262 7.95 1.62 23.08
N PHE A 263 7.02 0.80 22.56
CA PHE A 263 5.59 1.08 22.72
C PHE A 263 5.14 0.84 24.17
N ALA A 264 4.26 1.72 24.67
CA ALA A 264 3.69 1.62 26.01
C ALA A 264 2.68 0.46 26.12
N ASN A 265 1.89 0.24 25.07
CA ASN A 265 0.92 -0.85 25.00
C ASN A 265 0.67 -1.30 23.55
N THR A 266 0.02 -2.44 23.36
CA THR A 266 -0.37 -2.97 22.04
C THR A 266 -1.77 -3.59 22.10
N ALA A 267 -2.61 -3.27 21.12
CA ALA A 267 -3.96 -3.82 20.98
C ALA A 267 -4.24 -4.31 19.55
N GLU A 268 -5.13 -5.29 19.41
CA GLU A 268 -5.58 -5.78 18.11
C GLU A 268 -6.70 -4.88 17.54
N VAL A 269 -6.60 -4.49 16.27
CA VAL A 269 -7.63 -3.71 15.59
C VAL A 269 -8.92 -4.51 15.33
N ALA A 270 -8.87 -5.85 15.51
CA ALA A 270 -10.01 -6.73 15.35
C ALA A 270 -11.21 -6.31 16.23
N ILE A 271 -10.98 -5.74 17.42
CA ILE A 271 -12.07 -5.22 18.25
C ILE A 271 -12.82 -4.05 17.59
N GLY A 272 -12.08 -3.17 16.91
CA GLY A 272 -12.68 -2.09 16.12
C GLY A 272 -13.42 -2.63 14.89
N ALA A 273 -13.04 -3.80 14.39
CA ALA A 273 -13.75 -4.46 13.30
C ALA A 273 -15.09 -5.04 13.76
N ASP A 274 -15.15 -5.61 14.96
CA ASP A 274 -16.42 -6.04 15.56
C ASP A 274 -17.38 -4.86 15.73
N LEU A 275 -16.90 -3.75 16.29
CA LEU A 275 -17.70 -2.52 16.44
C LEU A 275 -18.17 -1.97 15.09
N CYS A 276 -17.27 -1.90 14.10
CA CYS A 276 -17.60 -1.48 12.74
C CYS A 276 -18.69 -2.36 12.11
N THR A 277 -18.66 -3.66 12.40
CA THR A 277 -19.63 -4.63 11.86
C THR A 277 -21.02 -4.39 12.41
N ILE A 278 -21.13 -4.08 13.70
CA ILE A 278 -22.41 -3.77 14.36
C ILE A 278 -23.01 -2.51 13.75
N ASP A 279 -22.21 -1.43 13.64
CA ASP A 279 -22.65 -0.17 13.03
C ASP A 279 -23.07 -0.38 11.56
N GLU A 280 -22.26 -1.05 10.73
CA GLU A 280 -22.60 -1.34 9.33
C GLU A 280 -23.85 -2.23 9.21
N ALA A 281 -24.08 -3.17 10.14
CA ALA A 281 -25.27 -4.00 10.15
C ALA A 281 -26.55 -3.20 10.47
N HIS A 282 -26.48 -2.28 11.43
CA HIS A 282 -27.59 -1.39 11.77
C HIS A 282 -27.91 -0.45 10.61
N ASP A 283 -26.89 0.20 10.03
CA ASP A 283 -27.05 1.02 8.81
C ASP A 283 -27.72 0.22 7.68
N PHE A 284 -27.28 -1.02 7.45
CA PHE A 284 -27.85 -1.86 6.40
C PHE A 284 -29.33 -2.16 6.65
N LEU A 285 -29.69 -2.53 7.88
CA LEU A 285 -31.07 -2.88 8.24
C LEU A 285 -32.02 -1.70 8.08
N GLU A 286 -31.57 -0.49 8.42
CA GLU A 286 -32.37 0.74 8.33
C GLU A 286 -32.49 1.27 6.90
N GLU A 287 -31.40 1.22 6.12
CA GLU A 287 -31.29 1.96 4.87
C GLU A 287 -31.50 1.12 3.61
N VAL A 288 -31.32 -0.20 3.69
CA VAL A 288 -31.44 -1.10 2.53
C VAL A 288 -32.64 -2.03 2.69
N PRO A 289 -33.56 -2.10 1.70
CA PRO A 289 -33.59 -1.38 0.43
C PRO A 289 -34.36 -0.04 0.48
N SER A 290 -34.72 0.44 1.67
CA SER A 290 -35.68 1.54 1.88
C SER A 290 -35.19 2.89 1.33
N LYS A 291 -33.95 3.26 1.60
CA LYS A 291 -33.29 4.51 1.17
C LYS A 291 -32.35 4.29 0.00
N HIS A 292 -31.63 3.15 0.02
CA HIS A 292 -30.56 2.86 -0.93
C HIS A 292 -30.71 1.46 -1.53
N PRO A 293 -30.35 1.26 -2.82
CA PRO A 293 -30.47 -0.05 -3.48
C PRO A 293 -29.44 -1.07 -2.96
N PHE A 294 -28.33 -0.61 -2.40
CA PHE A 294 -27.27 -1.42 -1.80
C PHE A 294 -26.48 -0.58 -0.79
N MET A 295 -25.65 -1.26 0.00
CA MET A 295 -24.65 -0.63 0.86
C MET A 295 -23.26 -1.14 0.48
N GLY A 296 -22.32 -0.22 0.23
CA GLY A 296 -20.90 -0.50 0.08
C GLY A 296 -20.16 -0.29 1.40
N THR A 297 -19.21 -1.17 1.71
CA THR A 297 -18.41 -1.08 2.94
C THR A 297 -17.51 0.15 2.96
N SER A 298 -17.17 0.65 4.16
CA SER A 298 -16.42 1.89 4.33
C SER A 298 -14.93 1.69 4.67
N CYS A 299 -14.58 0.52 5.21
CA CYS A 299 -13.33 0.28 5.95
C CYS A 299 -12.03 0.41 5.13
N CYS A 300 -12.11 0.26 3.80
CA CYS A 300 -10.99 0.40 2.87
C CYS A 300 -10.97 1.84 2.30
N PRO A 301 -10.03 2.71 2.72
CA PRO A 301 -10.02 4.12 2.34
C PRO A 301 -9.84 4.32 0.83
N ALA A 302 -9.06 3.48 0.17
CA ALA A 302 -8.85 3.56 -1.27
C ALA A 302 -10.12 3.20 -2.06
N TRP A 303 -10.91 2.23 -1.58
CA TRP A 303 -12.18 1.85 -2.17
C TRP A 303 -13.22 2.95 -1.96
N SER A 304 -13.42 3.41 -0.72
CA SER A 304 -14.45 4.39 -0.40
C SER A 304 -14.23 5.72 -1.13
N VAL A 305 -12.97 6.17 -1.23
CA VAL A 305 -12.62 7.37 -2.03
C VAL A 305 -12.86 7.14 -3.52
N MET A 306 -12.49 5.97 -4.06
CA MET A 306 -12.71 5.64 -5.47
C MET A 306 -14.20 5.60 -5.81
N ALA A 307 -15.01 4.93 -5.00
CA ALA A 307 -16.45 4.83 -5.19
C ALA A 307 -17.12 6.21 -5.20
N LYS A 308 -16.87 7.04 -4.18
CA LYS A 308 -17.44 8.40 -4.08
C LYS A 308 -16.99 9.32 -5.23
N LYS A 309 -15.73 9.20 -5.67
CA LYS A 309 -15.18 10.05 -6.74
C LYS A 309 -15.63 9.65 -8.15
N ASN A 310 -15.61 8.36 -8.44
CA ASN A 310 -15.91 7.85 -9.78
C ASN A 310 -17.42 7.61 -10.00
N PHE A 311 -18.18 7.44 -8.91
CA PHE A 311 -19.62 7.21 -8.95
C PHE A 311 -20.36 8.12 -7.94
N PRO A 312 -20.34 9.46 -8.13
CA PRO A 312 -20.93 10.39 -7.16
C PRO A 312 -22.42 10.13 -6.87
N LYS A 313 -23.17 9.59 -7.84
CA LYS A 313 -24.59 9.22 -7.66
C LYS A 313 -24.82 8.12 -6.62
N PHE A 314 -23.80 7.31 -6.34
CA PHE A 314 -23.84 6.24 -5.34
C PHE A 314 -22.95 6.55 -4.13
N ALA A 315 -22.53 7.80 -3.95
CA ALA A 315 -21.66 8.19 -2.85
C ALA A 315 -22.32 7.94 -1.48
N ASP A 316 -23.64 8.14 -1.40
CA ASP A 316 -24.45 7.94 -0.19
C ASP A 316 -24.73 6.46 0.08
N CYS A 317 -24.54 5.58 -0.92
CA CYS A 317 -24.61 4.13 -0.72
C CYS A 317 -23.36 3.55 -0.05
N ILE A 318 -22.31 4.35 0.20
CA ILE A 318 -21.10 3.90 0.89
C ILE A 318 -21.22 4.23 2.36
N SER A 319 -21.21 3.21 3.23
CA SER A 319 -21.39 3.39 4.67
C SER A 319 -20.46 4.46 5.24
N MET A 320 -20.99 5.19 6.22
CA MET A 320 -20.29 6.22 6.97
C MET A 320 -19.77 5.71 8.32
N ALA A 321 -19.96 4.42 8.62
CA ALA A 321 -19.39 3.76 9.78
C ALA A 321 -17.90 4.03 9.88
N MET A 322 -17.45 4.31 11.10
CA MET A 322 -16.03 4.55 11.36
C MET A 322 -15.22 3.30 11.06
N THR A 323 -14.01 3.48 10.51
CA THR A 323 -13.21 2.30 10.18
C THR A 323 -12.65 1.65 11.45
N PRO A 324 -12.31 0.35 11.40
CA PRO A 324 -11.78 -0.38 12.55
C PRO A 324 -10.59 0.31 13.22
N MET A 325 -9.70 0.92 12.43
CA MET A 325 -8.55 1.68 12.93
C MET A 325 -8.99 2.83 13.85
N VAL A 326 -10.00 3.60 13.42
CA VAL A 326 -10.47 4.78 14.17
C VAL A 326 -11.27 4.36 15.40
N LEU A 327 -12.10 3.32 15.29
CA LEU A 327 -12.87 2.78 16.40
C LEU A 327 -11.96 2.24 17.50
N THR A 328 -10.93 1.46 17.16
CA THR A 328 -9.95 0.96 18.15
C THR A 328 -9.18 2.11 18.79
N ALA A 329 -8.76 3.12 18.01
CA ALA A 329 -8.06 4.28 18.55
C ALA A 329 -8.92 5.04 19.57
N ARG A 330 -10.19 5.31 19.23
CA ARG A 330 -11.15 5.98 20.11
C ARG A 330 -11.41 5.20 21.39
N LEU A 331 -11.60 3.88 21.28
CA LEU A 331 -11.81 3.01 22.42
C LEU A 331 -10.63 3.12 23.41
N LEU A 332 -9.40 3.04 22.92
CA LEU A 332 -8.21 3.13 23.78
C LEU A 332 -8.02 4.53 24.38
N LYS A 333 -8.39 5.60 23.66
CA LYS A 333 -8.32 6.97 24.16
C LYS A 333 -9.35 7.29 25.25
N GLN A 334 -10.38 6.46 25.44
CA GLN A 334 -11.27 6.60 26.60
C GLN A 334 -10.52 6.33 27.90
N ASP A 335 -9.66 5.30 27.91
CA ASP A 335 -8.85 4.91 29.07
C ASP A 335 -7.50 5.64 29.11
N HIS A 336 -6.96 6.01 27.93
CA HIS A 336 -5.67 6.71 27.77
C HIS A 336 -5.81 8.01 26.95
N PRO A 337 -6.43 9.09 27.49
CA PRO A 337 -6.75 10.29 26.71
C PRO A 337 -5.54 11.03 26.13
N ALA A 338 -4.38 10.93 26.78
CA ALA A 338 -3.14 11.57 26.35
C ALA A 338 -2.26 10.67 25.46
N ALA A 339 -2.62 9.39 25.28
CA ALA A 339 -1.82 8.47 24.50
C ALA A 339 -1.85 8.82 23.01
N ARG A 340 -0.70 8.65 22.38
CA ARG A 340 -0.54 8.71 20.93
C ARG A 340 -0.78 7.33 20.35
N ILE A 341 -1.54 7.25 19.26
CA ILE A 341 -1.91 5.99 18.64
C ILE A 341 -1.10 5.76 17.37
N CYS A 342 -0.43 4.61 17.30
CA CYS A 342 0.26 4.15 16.09
C CYS A 342 -0.48 2.95 15.50
N PHE A 343 -1.14 3.14 14.36
CA PHE A 343 -1.70 2.02 13.60
C PHE A 343 -0.60 1.29 12.81
N VAL A 344 -0.57 -0.03 12.90
CA VAL A 344 0.29 -0.89 12.08
C VAL A 344 -0.57 -1.80 11.22
N GLY A 345 -0.38 -1.78 9.90
CA GLY A 345 -1.15 -2.64 9.01
C GLY A 345 -0.58 -2.85 7.61
N PRO A 346 -1.34 -3.48 6.71
CA PRO A 346 -0.83 -3.87 5.39
C PRO A 346 -0.99 -2.75 4.33
N CYS A 347 -1.54 -1.60 4.68
CA CYS A 347 -2.05 -0.64 3.71
C CYS A 347 -1.46 0.76 3.90
N ALA A 348 -0.71 1.23 2.89
CA ALA A 348 -0.24 2.61 2.84
C ALA A 348 -1.40 3.62 2.80
N ALA A 349 -2.56 3.28 2.22
CA ALA A 349 -3.68 4.22 2.12
C ALA A 349 -4.25 4.63 3.49
N LYS A 350 -4.02 3.85 4.56
CA LYS A 350 -4.40 4.23 5.93
C LYS A 350 -3.65 5.48 6.42
N LYS A 351 -2.46 5.76 5.90
CA LYS A 351 -1.72 7.01 6.13
C LYS A 351 -2.53 8.24 5.72
N LEU A 352 -3.22 8.17 4.57
CA LEU A 352 -4.11 9.23 4.13
C LEU A 352 -5.37 9.33 5.00
N GLU A 353 -5.92 8.20 5.45
CA GLU A 353 -7.08 8.21 6.33
C GLU A 353 -6.78 8.89 7.66
N ALA A 354 -5.65 8.55 8.29
CA ALA A 354 -5.19 9.18 9.52
C ALA A 354 -4.91 10.69 9.34
N SER A 355 -4.48 11.12 8.15
CA SER A 355 -4.25 12.54 7.85
C SER A 355 -5.54 13.38 7.70
N ARG A 356 -6.73 12.76 7.65
CA ARG A 356 -8.00 13.50 7.51
C ARG A 356 -8.27 14.31 8.77
N HIS A 357 -8.78 15.54 8.62
CA HIS A 357 -9.11 16.42 9.75
C HIS A 357 -10.03 15.78 10.80
N SER A 358 -10.93 14.88 10.39
CA SER A 358 -11.85 14.17 11.28
C SER A 358 -11.24 12.99 12.04
N VAL A 359 -10.04 12.53 11.65
CA VAL A 359 -9.38 11.34 12.21
C VAL A 359 -8.04 11.67 12.86
N ARG A 360 -7.40 12.78 12.44
CA ARG A 360 -6.05 13.17 12.89
C ARG A 360 -5.88 13.35 14.40
N SER A 361 -6.97 13.53 15.15
CA SER A 361 -6.95 13.62 16.62
C SER A 361 -6.92 12.24 17.28
N GLU A 362 -7.30 11.19 16.56
CA GLU A 362 -7.43 9.83 17.05
C GLU A 362 -6.19 8.99 16.75
N VAL A 363 -5.59 9.16 15.56
CA VAL A 363 -4.47 8.35 15.08
C VAL A 363 -3.30 9.24 14.68
N ASP A 364 -2.19 9.11 15.40
CA ASP A 364 -1.00 9.96 15.27
C ASP A 364 -0.01 9.42 14.23
N PHE A 365 0.16 8.09 14.19
CA PHE A 365 1.12 7.43 13.30
C PHE A 365 0.50 6.25 12.56
N VAL A 366 0.96 6.02 11.32
CA VAL A 366 0.59 4.85 10.52
C VAL A 366 1.83 4.21 9.91
N LEU A 367 2.09 2.97 10.31
CA LEU A 367 3.14 2.14 9.75
C LEU A 367 2.58 0.97 8.94
N THR A 368 3.32 0.61 7.91
CA THR A 368 3.14 -0.67 7.22
C THR A 368 3.88 -1.80 7.97
N PHE A 369 3.50 -3.05 7.74
CA PHE A 369 4.26 -4.18 8.29
C PHE A 369 5.72 -4.24 7.80
N GLU A 370 6.01 -3.75 6.59
CA GLU A 370 7.39 -3.63 6.10
C GLU A 370 8.20 -2.62 6.91
N GLU A 371 7.59 -1.49 7.28
CA GLU A 371 8.20 -0.48 8.14
C GLU A 371 8.43 -1.00 9.56
N LEU A 372 7.43 -1.70 10.13
CA LEU A 372 7.56 -2.32 11.45
C LEU A 372 8.66 -3.40 11.47
N MET A 373 8.78 -4.21 10.40
CA MET A 373 9.88 -5.18 10.29
C MET A 373 11.25 -4.49 10.33
N GLY A 374 11.39 -3.34 9.66
CA GLY A 374 12.62 -2.56 9.74
C GLY A 374 12.95 -2.11 11.17
N MET A 375 11.95 -1.75 11.97
CA MET A 375 12.15 -1.42 13.38
C MET A 375 12.62 -2.63 14.21
N PHE A 376 12.03 -3.81 13.99
CA PHE A 376 12.46 -5.05 14.66
C PHE A 376 13.90 -5.41 14.31
N GLU A 377 14.27 -5.35 13.02
CA GLU A 377 15.64 -5.60 12.56
C GLU A 377 16.62 -4.57 13.13
N ALA A 378 16.22 -3.30 13.25
CA ALA A 378 17.05 -2.24 13.82
C ALA A 378 17.41 -2.51 15.29
N LYS A 379 16.44 -3.02 16.06
CA LYS A 379 16.62 -3.44 17.46
C LYS A 379 17.13 -4.87 17.62
N GLN A 380 17.39 -5.58 16.52
CA GLN A 380 17.86 -6.96 16.50
C GLN A 380 16.94 -7.91 17.30
N ILE A 381 15.62 -7.69 17.20
CA ILE A 381 14.63 -8.51 17.88
C ILE A 381 14.42 -9.81 17.11
N ASN A 382 14.84 -10.92 17.71
CA ASN A 382 14.55 -12.26 17.22
C ASN A 382 13.24 -12.78 17.85
N PHE A 383 12.25 -13.12 17.02
CA PHE A 383 10.93 -13.57 17.50
C PHE A 383 10.94 -14.96 18.13
N ASP A 384 11.93 -15.80 17.79
CA ASP A 384 12.04 -17.14 18.36
C ASP A 384 12.48 -17.10 19.83
N ASP A 385 13.17 -16.03 20.24
CA ASP A 385 13.66 -15.82 21.62
C ASP A 385 12.62 -15.12 22.52
N LEU A 386 11.45 -14.78 21.98
CA LEU A 386 10.41 -14.08 22.73
C LEU A 386 9.55 -15.07 23.54
N PRO A 387 9.22 -14.74 24.80
CA PRO A 387 8.30 -15.53 25.60
C PRO A 387 6.94 -15.62 24.89
N ASP A 388 6.39 -16.82 24.89
CA ASP A 388 5.06 -17.10 24.37
C ASP A 388 4.19 -17.48 25.56
N ASP A 389 3.40 -16.53 26.05
CA ASP A 389 2.41 -16.79 27.10
C ASP A 389 1.06 -17.15 26.45
N PRO A 390 0.65 -18.42 26.45
CA PRO A 390 -0.62 -18.84 25.87
C PRO A 390 -1.84 -18.30 26.63
N ASN A 391 -1.66 -17.79 27.85
CA ASN A 391 -2.72 -17.16 28.64
C ASN A 391 -2.79 -15.64 28.44
N ASP A 392 -1.96 -15.08 27.56
CA ASP A 392 -2.00 -13.65 27.29
C ASP A 392 -3.34 -13.25 26.64
N ASN A 393 -4.13 -12.44 27.35
CA ASN A 393 -5.43 -11.93 26.93
C ASN A 393 -5.29 -10.86 25.84
N PHE A 394 -4.57 -11.15 24.76
CA PHE A 394 -4.59 -10.32 23.54
C PHE A 394 -5.90 -10.52 22.74
N ASN A 395 -6.80 -11.37 23.25
CA ASN A 395 -7.79 -12.11 22.47
C ASN A 395 -9.24 -11.66 22.73
N ASN A 396 -9.50 -10.35 22.71
CA ASN A 396 -10.86 -9.85 22.99
C ASN A 396 -11.76 -9.73 21.75
N ALA A 397 -11.26 -10.02 20.56
CA ALA A 397 -12.00 -9.87 19.31
C ALA A 397 -12.58 -11.19 18.79
N SER A 398 -13.69 -11.07 18.05
CA SER A 398 -14.39 -12.20 17.45
C SER A 398 -13.65 -12.78 16.24
N ALA A 399 -14.06 -13.97 15.81
CA ALA A 399 -13.58 -14.56 14.56
C ALA A 399 -13.94 -13.71 13.33
N ASP A 400 -15.10 -13.04 13.36
CA ASP A 400 -15.56 -12.17 12.28
C ASP A 400 -14.67 -10.92 12.17
N GLY A 401 -14.34 -10.28 13.29
CA GLY A 401 -13.43 -9.14 13.35
C GLY A 401 -12.04 -9.45 12.79
N ARG A 402 -11.49 -10.64 13.08
CA ARG A 402 -10.23 -11.11 12.46
C ARG A 402 -10.39 -11.43 10.97
N GLY A 403 -11.55 -11.93 10.58
CA GLY A 403 -11.93 -12.22 9.19
C GLY A 403 -11.93 -11.00 8.26
N PHE A 404 -11.94 -9.77 8.76
CA PHE A 404 -11.85 -8.54 7.94
C PHE A 404 -10.63 -8.51 7.01
N ALA A 405 -9.55 -9.21 7.36
CA ALA A 405 -8.31 -9.22 6.59
C ALA A 405 -8.43 -9.93 5.24
N VAL A 406 -9.50 -10.69 4.98
CA VAL A 406 -9.73 -11.40 3.72
C VAL A 406 -10.84 -10.76 2.88
N SER A 407 -10.74 -10.91 1.55
CA SER A 407 -11.77 -10.41 0.63
C SER A 407 -13.13 -11.03 0.95
N GLY A 408 -14.16 -10.19 1.10
CA GLY A 408 -15.50 -10.63 1.49
C GLY A 408 -15.70 -10.80 3.00
N GLY A 409 -14.64 -10.78 3.81
CA GLY A 409 -14.73 -10.96 5.26
C GLY A 409 -15.61 -9.92 5.95
N VAL A 410 -15.50 -8.65 5.55
CA VAL A 410 -16.33 -7.55 6.08
C VAL A 410 -17.81 -7.81 5.83
N ALA A 411 -18.17 -8.10 4.57
CA ALA A 411 -19.57 -8.35 4.22
C ALA A 411 -20.11 -9.61 4.90
N GLN A 412 -19.29 -10.65 5.05
CA GLN A 412 -19.69 -11.85 5.79
C GLN A 412 -19.92 -11.57 7.29
N ALA A 413 -19.08 -10.74 7.91
CA ALA A 413 -19.26 -10.32 9.29
C ALA A 413 -20.60 -9.57 9.47
N VAL A 414 -20.92 -8.64 8.57
CA VAL A 414 -22.19 -7.90 8.57
C VAL A 414 -23.38 -8.85 8.42
N VAL A 415 -23.30 -9.81 7.49
CA VAL A 415 -24.32 -10.87 7.34
C VAL A 415 -24.50 -11.67 8.62
N ASN A 416 -23.41 -12.01 9.31
CA ASN A 416 -23.47 -12.79 10.55
C ASN A 416 -24.15 -12.02 11.69
N VAL A 417 -23.94 -10.70 11.80
CA VAL A 417 -24.65 -9.85 12.75
C VAL A 417 -26.13 -9.74 12.39
N ILE A 418 -26.45 -9.43 11.13
CA ILE A 418 -27.84 -9.32 10.67
C ILE A 418 -28.62 -10.61 10.92
N LYS A 419 -28.04 -11.79 10.64
CA LYS A 419 -28.70 -13.08 10.89
C LYS A 419 -28.98 -13.36 12.37
N LYS A 420 -28.25 -12.74 13.29
CA LYS A 420 -28.53 -12.86 14.74
C LYS A 420 -29.70 -11.96 15.15
N GLU A 421 -29.82 -10.78 14.54
CA GLU A 421 -30.87 -9.79 14.85
C GLU A 421 -32.19 -10.05 14.11
N ASP A 422 -32.12 -10.39 12.82
CA ASP A 422 -33.24 -10.80 11.96
C ASP A 422 -32.86 -12.04 11.14
N PRO A 423 -33.10 -13.26 11.68
CA PRO A 423 -32.76 -14.51 11.01
C PRO A 423 -33.47 -14.74 9.67
N THR A 424 -34.57 -14.03 9.41
CA THR A 424 -35.36 -14.18 8.17
C THR A 424 -34.86 -13.30 7.03
N ARG A 425 -33.98 -12.33 7.34
CA ARG A 425 -33.44 -11.38 6.38
C ARG A 425 -32.50 -12.06 5.38
N GLU A 426 -32.87 -12.05 4.10
CA GLU A 426 -31.96 -12.43 3.02
C GLU A 426 -31.00 -11.26 2.70
N VAL A 427 -29.70 -11.49 2.86
CA VAL A 427 -28.67 -10.50 2.53
C VAL A 427 -27.82 -11.02 1.36
N LYS A 428 -27.89 -10.33 0.23
CA LYS A 428 -27.13 -10.67 -0.98
C LYS A 428 -25.79 -9.93 -0.96
N VAL A 429 -24.70 -10.68 -1.07
CA VAL A 429 -23.34 -10.15 -0.99
C VAL A 429 -22.60 -10.34 -2.30
N VAL A 430 -21.87 -9.31 -2.70
CA VAL A 430 -20.86 -9.38 -3.75
C VAL A 430 -19.54 -8.85 -3.19
N SER A 431 -18.42 -9.47 -3.58
CA SER A 431 -17.09 -9.00 -3.19
C SER A 431 -16.18 -8.91 -4.42
N ALA A 432 -15.20 -8.00 -4.36
CA ALA A 432 -14.26 -7.75 -5.43
C ALA A 432 -12.85 -7.56 -4.88
N GLN A 433 -11.84 -8.03 -5.63
CA GLN A 433 -10.43 -7.92 -5.26
C GLN A 433 -9.70 -6.93 -6.17
N GLY A 434 -9.19 -5.87 -5.56
CA GLY A 434 -8.47 -4.81 -6.25
C GLY A 434 -9.41 -3.80 -6.91
N LEU A 435 -8.94 -2.54 -7.00
CA LEU A 435 -9.79 -1.42 -7.40
C LEU A 435 -10.36 -1.52 -8.82
N ALA A 436 -9.75 -2.30 -9.72
CA ALA A 436 -10.27 -2.53 -11.07
C ALA A 436 -11.59 -3.33 -11.02
N GLU A 437 -11.59 -4.44 -10.27
CA GLU A 437 -12.81 -5.25 -10.09
C GLU A 437 -13.83 -4.52 -9.22
N CYS A 438 -13.39 -3.76 -8.20
CA CYS A 438 -14.27 -2.92 -7.43
C CYS A 438 -14.97 -1.84 -8.30
N LYS A 439 -14.23 -1.24 -9.24
CA LYS A 439 -14.80 -0.28 -10.20
C LYS A 439 -15.80 -0.97 -11.14
N LYS A 440 -15.47 -2.16 -11.64
CA LYS A 440 -16.38 -2.96 -12.48
C LYS A 440 -17.66 -3.32 -11.73
N MET A 441 -17.54 -3.71 -10.46
CA MET A 441 -18.67 -3.99 -9.57
C MET A 441 -19.61 -2.78 -9.45
N MET A 442 -19.06 -1.58 -9.23
CA MET A 442 -19.88 -0.35 -9.22
C MET A 442 -20.52 -0.04 -10.57
N GLN A 443 -19.85 -0.34 -11.69
CA GLN A 443 -20.42 -0.15 -13.03
C GLN A 443 -21.59 -1.10 -13.33
N LEU A 444 -21.65 -2.27 -12.68
CA LEU A 444 -22.76 -3.21 -12.80
C LEU A 444 -23.93 -2.85 -11.88
N ALA A 445 -23.65 -2.15 -10.78
CA ALA A 445 -24.66 -1.61 -9.87
C ALA A 445 -25.27 -0.29 -10.36
N ALA A 446 -24.55 0.44 -11.23
CA ALA A 446 -24.94 1.68 -11.88
C ALA A 446 -25.83 1.45 -13.10
#